data_AF-A0A848Z6Q8-F1
#
_entry.id   AF-A0A848Z6Q8-F1
#
_cell.length_a   1.000
_cell.length_b   1.000
_cell.length_c   1.000
_cell.angle_alpha   90.00
_cell.angle_beta   90.00
_cell.angle_gamma   90.00
#
_symmetry.space_group_name_H-M   'P 1'
#
loop_
_entity.id
_entity.type
_entity.pdbx_description
1 polymer ?
#
loop_
_entity_poly.entity_id
_entity_poly.type
_entity_poly.pdbx_seq_one_letter_code
_entity_poly.pdbx_strand_id
1 'polypeptide(L)' 'MLRSIVLALSVVGLATPVAAATVSITCGSVGAEQTLCREAVKDWEAATGHEVQVVAPPTSTSDQLALYQQMLNSGSGDID' A
#
# COMPACT_ATOMS: atom_id res chain seq x y z
N MET A 1 46.01 9.65 -38.46
CA MET A 1 45.82 9.68 -36.99
C MET A 1 44.64 10.58 -36.65
N LEU A 2 43.41 10.08 -36.70
CA LEU A 2 42.29 10.72 -36.01
C LEU A 2 41.29 9.64 -35.68
N ARG A 3 41.50 9.03 -34.51
CA ARG A 3 40.73 7.91 -33.99
C ARG A 3 39.31 8.39 -33.73
N SER A 4 38.36 7.60 -34.21
CA SER A 4 36.93 7.68 -33.99
C SER A 4 36.57 8.18 -32.59
N ILE A 5 36.03 9.40 -32.50
CA ILE A 5 35.37 9.87 -31.29
C ILE A 5 33.96 9.30 -31.34
N VAL A 6 33.80 8.12 -30.75
CA VAL A 6 32.50 7.52 -30.47
C VAL A 6 31.80 8.43 -29.47
N LEU A 7 30.77 9.14 -29.93
CA LEU A 7 29.89 9.94 -29.09
C LEU A 7 29.07 8.97 -28.23
N ALA A 8 29.57 8.67 -27.03
CA ALA A 8 28.85 7.87 -26.04
C ALA A 8 27.62 8.66 -25.57
N LEU A 9 26.46 8.31 -26.11
CA LEU A 9 25.16 8.80 -25.70
C LEU A 9 24.86 8.23 -24.30
N SER A 10 25.18 8.98 -23.26
CA SER A 10 24.79 8.67 -21.88
C SER A 10 23.27 8.81 -21.77
N VAL A 11 22.57 7.68 -21.84
CA VAL A 11 21.16 7.58 -21.45
C VAL A 11 21.08 7.80 -19.94
N VAL A 12 20.91 9.06 -19.53
CA VAL A 12 20.45 9.38 -18.18
C VAL A 12 18.98 8.96 -18.14
N GLY A 13 18.72 7.78 -17.56
CA GLY A 13 17.36 7.33 -17.32
C GLY A 13 16.63 8.36 -16.46
N LEU A 14 15.53 8.90 -16.97
CA LEU A 14 14.60 9.72 -16.20
C LEU A 14 14.06 8.85 -15.06
N ALA A 15 14.63 8.97 -13.87
CA ALA A 15 14.03 8.40 -12.68
C ALA A 15 12.73 9.17 -12.41
N THR A 16 11.59 8.58 -12.77
CA THR A 16 10.29 9.10 -12.35
C THR A 16 10.19 8.98 -10.84
N PRO A 17 9.89 10.05 -10.09
CA PRO A 17 9.64 9.91 -8.67
C PRO A 17 8.46 8.95 -8.49
N VAL A 18 8.69 7.83 -7.80
CA VAL A 18 7.60 6.95 -7.36
C VAL A 18 6.84 7.71 -6.29
N ALA A 19 5.59 8.07 -6.58
CA ALA A 19 4.72 8.73 -5.62
C ALA A 19 4.34 7.74 -4.52
N ALA A 20 4.35 8.21 -3.27
CA ALA A 20 3.77 7.49 -2.17
C ALA A 20 2.27 7.28 -2.43
N ALA A 21 1.84 6.03 -2.46
CA ALA A 21 0.43 5.64 -2.51
C ALA A 21 -0.22 5.66 -1.12
N THR A 22 -1.54 5.82 -1.10
CA THR A 22 -2.41 5.50 0.03
C THR A 22 -2.93 4.08 -0.16
N VAL A 23 -2.83 3.24 0.88
CA VAL A 23 -3.27 1.83 0.87
C VAL A 23 -4.38 1.62 1.90
N SER A 24 -5.49 1.02 1.50
CA SER A 24 -6.62 0.66 2.36
C SER A 24 -6.48 -0.77 2.86
N ILE A 25 -6.37 -0.95 4.18
CA ILE A 25 -6.30 -2.28 4.79
C ILE A 25 -7.32 -2.46 5.91
N THR A 26 -7.64 -3.71 6.22
CA THR A 26 -8.45 -4.05 7.39
C THR A 26 -7.57 -4.62 8.51
N CYS A 27 -7.60 -3.98 9.69
CA CYS A 27 -7.10 -4.58 10.93
C CYS A 27 -8.27 -5.24 11.67
N GLY A 28 -8.07 -6.30 12.43
CA GLY A 28 -9.16 -6.87 13.21
C GLY A 28 -9.73 -5.90 14.25
N SER A 29 -10.94 -6.24 14.72
CA SER A 29 -11.80 -5.29 15.43
C SER A 29 -11.60 -5.29 16.94
N VAL A 30 -10.93 -6.30 17.49
CA VAL A 30 -10.81 -6.52 18.94
C VAL A 30 -9.51 -7.24 19.32
N GLY A 31 -9.13 -7.11 20.59
CA GLY A 31 -8.02 -7.89 21.17
C GLY A 31 -6.63 -7.38 20.78
N ALA A 32 -5.62 -8.20 21.05
CA ALA A 32 -4.22 -7.83 20.83
C ALA A 32 -3.87 -7.66 19.34
N GLU A 33 -4.52 -8.41 18.45
CA GLU A 33 -4.27 -8.32 17.01
C GLU A 33 -4.60 -6.93 16.47
N GLN A 34 -5.67 -6.29 16.94
CA GLN A 34 -6.00 -4.92 16.53
C GLN A 34 -4.86 -3.94 16.84
N THR A 35 -4.33 -4.01 18.06
CA THR A 35 -3.23 -3.14 18.49
C THR A 35 -1.98 -3.41 17.66
N LEU A 36 -1.60 -4.68 17.54
CA LEU A 36 -0.40 -5.09 16.80
C LEU A 36 -0.48 -4.72 15.31
N CYS A 37 -1.65 -4.87 14.68
CA CYS A 37 -1.86 -4.47 13.29
C CYS A 37 -1.67 -2.96 13.13
N ARG A 38 -2.28 -2.15 14.00
CA ARG A 38 -2.16 -0.68 13.93
C ARG A 38 -0.74 -0.19 14.18
N GLU A 39 -0.02 -0.83 15.10
CA GLU A 39 1.39 -0.52 15.37
C GLU A 39 2.25 -0.87 14.15
N ALA A 40 2.09 -2.06 13.59
CA ALA A 40 2.81 -2.49 12.39
C ALA A 40 2.52 -1.60 11.17
N VAL A 41 1.26 -1.16 11.00
CA VAL A 41 0.88 -0.19 9.97
C VAL A 41 1.66 1.09 10.11
N LYS A 42 1.68 1.67 11.32
CA LYS A 42 2.38 2.92 11.58
C LYS A 42 3.89 2.80 11.32
N ASP A 43 4.48 1.68 11.74
CA ASP A 43 5.90 1.40 11.51
C ASP A 43 6.19 1.27 10.00
N TRP A 44 5.28 0.65 9.25
CA TRP A 44 5.39 0.53 7.80
C TRP A 44 5.20 1.86 7.07
N GLU A 45 4.22 2.69 7.45
CA GLU A 45 4.05 4.05 6.93
C GLU A 45 5.34 4.86 7.12
N ALA A 46 5.90 4.83 8.33
CA ALA A 46 7.14 5.55 8.64
C ALA A 46 8.36 5.04 7.85
N ALA A 47 8.44 3.73 7.61
CA ALA A 47 9.54 3.12 6.89
C ALA A 47 9.48 3.35 5.37
N THR A 48 8.27 3.51 4.81
CA THR A 48 8.06 3.52 3.36
C THR A 48 7.65 4.89 2.81
N GLY A 49 7.11 5.77 3.64
CA GLY A 49 6.51 7.04 3.24
C GLY A 49 5.14 6.92 2.59
N HIS A 50 4.55 5.71 2.55
CA HIS A 50 3.16 5.49 2.16
C HIS A 50 2.19 5.88 3.28
N GLU A 51 0.94 6.12 2.90
CA GLU A 51 -0.17 6.32 3.84
C GLU A 51 -1.04 5.06 3.89
N VAL A 52 -1.64 4.77 5.04
CA VAL A 52 -2.54 3.63 5.23
C VAL A 52 -3.88 4.07 5.81
N GLN A 53 -4.95 3.75 5.10
CA GLN A 53 -6.32 3.87 5.58
C GLN A 53 -6.72 2.57 6.27
N VAL A 54 -6.83 2.58 7.61
CA VAL A 54 -7.30 1.41 8.35
C VAL A 54 -8.82 1.37 8.41
N VAL A 55 -9.43 0.44 7.68
CA VAL A 55 -10.88 0.17 7.69
C VAL A 55 -11.18 -0.88 8.76
N ALA A 56 -11.92 -0.51 9.79
CA ALA A 56 -12.27 -1.44 10.86
C ALA A 56 -13.46 -2.32 10.44
N PRO A 57 -13.32 -3.66 10.38
CA PRO A 57 -14.41 -4.54 10.05
C PRO A 57 -15.33 -4.75 11.26
N PRO A 58 -16.55 -5.30 11.09
CA PRO A 58 -17.46 -5.67 12.17
C PRO A 58 -16.84 -6.66 13.16
N THR A 59 -17.34 -6.75 14.39
CA THR A 59 -16.82 -7.74 15.37
C THR A 59 -17.30 -9.17 15.11
N SER A 60 -18.45 -9.34 14.47
CA SER A 60 -18.98 -10.66 14.08
C SER A 60 -18.30 -11.19 12.83
N THR A 61 -17.79 -12.42 12.87
CA THR A 61 -17.16 -13.06 11.70
C THR A 61 -18.09 -13.20 10.49
N SER A 62 -19.40 -13.40 10.71
CA SER A 62 -20.36 -13.43 9.60
C SER A 62 -20.49 -12.07 8.92
N ASP A 63 -20.49 -11.00 9.71
CA ASP A 63 -20.66 -9.63 9.21
C ASP A 63 -19.38 -9.14 8.55
N GLN A 64 -18.21 -9.56 9.05
CA GLN A 64 -16.92 -9.34 8.38
C GLN A 64 -16.91 -10.00 7.00
N LEU A 65 -17.33 -11.26 6.90
CA LEU A 65 -17.39 -11.95 5.61
C LEU A 65 -18.33 -11.23 4.64
N ALA A 66 -19.51 -10.81 5.13
CA ALA A 66 -20.48 -10.07 4.31
C ALA A 66 -19.91 -8.73 3.83
N LEU A 67 -19.20 -7.99 4.70
CA LEU A 67 -18.52 -6.74 4.32
C LEU A 67 -17.47 -6.98 3.23
N TYR A 68 -16.61 -7.98 3.39
CA TYR A 68 -15.57 -8.27 2.39
C TYR A 68 -16.17 -8.70 1.06
N GLN A 69 -17.22 -9.54 1.08
CA GLN A 69 -17.95 -9.89 -0.14
C GLN A 69 -18.55 -8.65 -0.82
N GLN A 70 -19.13 -7.72 -0.06
CA GLN A 70 -19.65 -6.48 -0.61
C GLN A 70 -18.55 -5.65 -1.29
N MET A 71 -17.43 -5.42 -0.60
CA MET A 71 -16.29 -4.64 -1.11
C MET A 71 -15.72 -5.26 -2.39
N LEU A 72 -15.50 -6.58 -2.39
CA LEU A 72 -14.93 -7.29 -3.53
C LEU A 72 -15.91 -7.33 -4.72
N ASN A 73 -17.20 -7.54 -4.47
CA ASN A 73 -18.22 -7.55 -5.53
C ASN A 73 -18.42 -6.17 -6.17
N SER A 74 -18.23 -5.09 -5.41
CA SER A 74 -18.35 -3.72 -5.94
C SER A 74 -17.04 -3.18 -6.52
N GLY A 75 -15.91 -3.89 -6.36
CA GLY A 75 -14.58 -3.36 -6.67
C GLY A 75 -14.27 -2.09 -5.85
N SER A 76 -14.63 -2.09 -4.57
CA SER A 76 -14.38 -0.93 -3.69
C SER A 76 -12.88 -0.63 -3.57
N GLY A 77 -12.53 0.65 -3.47
CA GLY A 77 -11.18 1.10 -3.08
C GLY A 77 -10.96 1.09 -1.56
N ASP A 78 -11.93 0.61 -0.78
CA ASP A 78 -11.83 0.50 0.69
C ASP A 78 -11.02 -0.73 1.14
N ILE A 79 -10.50 -1.53 0.20
CA ILE A 79 -9.62 -2.67 0.47
C ILE A 79 -8.68 -2.89 -0.74
N ASP A 80 -7.37 -2.94 -0.48
CA ASP A 80 -6.33 -3.26 -1.45
C ASP A 80 -5.83 -4.72 -1.36
#